data_AF-A0A8J2LW64-F1
#
_entry.id   AF-A0A8J2LW64-F1
#
_cell.length_a   1.000
_cell.length_b   1.000
_cell.length_c   1.000
_cell.angle_alpha   90.00
_cell.angle_beta   90.00
_cell.angle_gamma   90.00
#
_symmetry.space_group_name_H-M   'P 1'
#
loop_
_entity.id
_entity.type
_entity.pdbx_description
1 polymer ?
#
loop_
_entity_poly.entity_id
_entity_poly.type
_entity_poly.pdbx_seq_one_letter_code
_entity_poly.pdbx_strand_id
1 'polypeptide(L)'
;MKIIVVEPQLRRIFQWYGEFGYQWRWFLVMSPLIITPLLSLGFYRLTALTVDDPFYVFTPVFARWHQEFDTFASLWPLNENKFLPGKSFEMKRFINILVKAKDGGNLLKRQILDEIQRLNQWIMFNITVPTADGKYNLTYQDLCLSYEWVCGANEHISMLQERLKLGTFLELTYPRAGSKVNLP
;
A
#
# COMPACT_ATOMS: atom_id res chain seq x y z
N MET A 1 13.66 10.24 -57.63
CA MET A 1 13.39 10.53 -56.21
C MET A 1 14.10 11.84 -55.86
N LYS A 2 13.38 12.97 -55.78
CA LYS A 2 13.99 14.25 -55.42
C LYS A 2 14.28 14.23 -53.93
N ILE A 3 15.56 14.19 -53.57
CA ILE A 3 15.99 14.39 -52.18
C ILE A 3 15.68 15.85 -51.88
N ILE A 4 14.64 16.12 -51.08
CA ILE A 4 14.34 17.46 -50.61
C ILE A 4 15.46 17.83 -49.64
N VAL A 5 16.42 18.62 -50.12
CA VAL A 5 17.53 19.09 -49.29
C VAL A 5 16.97 20.18 -48.38
N VAL A 6 16.76 19.84 -47.10
CA VAL A 6 16.16 20.71 -46.06
C VAL A 6 17.15 21.78 -45.57
N GLU A 7 18.44 21.54 -45.74
CA GLU A 7 19.55 22.39 -45.29
C GLU A 7 19.43 23.88 -45.68
N PRO A 8 19.18 24.27 -46.94
CA PRO A 8 19.10 25.69 -47.32
C PRO A 8 17.89 26.40 -46.69
N GLN A 9 16.78 25.68 -46.45
CA GLN A 9 15.59 26.25 -45.81
C GLN A 9 15.85 26.49 -44.32
N LEU A 10 16.46 25.52 -43.64
CA LEU A 10 16.82 25.61 -42.24
C LEU A 10 17.83 26.73 -41.98
N ARG A 11 18.85 26.84 -42.84
CA ARG A 11 19.85 27.93 -42.78
C ARG A 11 19.20 29.30 -42.90
N ARG A 12 18.24 29.47 -43.82
CA ARG A 12 17.51 30.73 -44.00
C ARG A 12 16.68 31.10 -42.78
N ILE A 13 16.03 30.11 -42.15
CA ILE A 13 15.24 30.32 -40.93
C ILE A 13 16.14 30.74 -39.77
N PHE A 14 17.26 30.06 -39.55
CA PHE A 14 18.19 30.41 -38.48
C PHE A 14 18.87 31.77 -38.70
N GLN A 15 19.21 32.10 -39.95
CA GLN A 15 19.76 33.41 -40.27
C GLN A 15 18.74 34.52 -40.00
N TRP A 16 17.49 34.34 -40.42
CA TRP A 16 16.39 35.27 -40.12
C TRP A 16 16.14 35.40 -38.60
N TYR A 17 16.13 34.28 -37.87
CA TYR A 17 15.98 34.28 -36.41
C TYR A 17 17.14 34.97 -35.70
N GLY A 18 18.37 34.81 -36.20
CA GLY A 18 19.55 35.50 -35.67
C GLY A 18 19.50 37.02 -35.89
N GLU A 19 19.11 37.46 -37.09
CA GLU A 19 18.92 38.89 -37.40
C GLU A 19 17.79 39.50 -36.56
N PHE A 20 16.65 38.81 -36.46
CA PHE A 20 15.54 39.19 -35.58
C PHE A 20 15.98 39.26 -34.12
N GLY A 21 16.75 38.25 -33.68
CA GLY A 21 17.23 38.16 -32.32
C GLY A 21 18.21 39.26 -31.95
N TYR A 22 19.03 39.70 -32.90
CA TYR A 22 19.92 40.84 -32.72
C TYR A 22 19.16 42.17 -32.60
N GLN A 23 18.13 42.37 -33.43
CA GLN A 23 17.32 43.59 -33.41
C GLN A 23 16.47 43.70 -32.13
N TRP A 24 15.98 42.58 -31.60
CA TRP A 24 15.07 42.52 -30.44
C TRP A 24 15.72 41.91 -29.18
N ARG A 25 17.04 42.09 -29.00
CA ARG A 25 17.84 41.47 -27.91
C ARG A 25 17.22 41.56 -26.53
N TRP A 26 16.76 42.75 -26.12
CA TRP A 26 16.19 42.94 -24.79
C TRP A 26 14.87 42.22 -24.58
N PHE A 27 14.02 42.17 -25.61
CA PHE A 27 12.75 41.43 -25.54
C PHE A 27 12.99 39.92 -25.39
N LEU A 28 13.94 39.36 -26.14
CA LEU A 28 14.30 37.94 -26.05
C LEU A 28 14.99 37.56 -24.73
N VAL A 29 15.64 38.49 -24.04
CA VAL A 29 16.23 38.25 -22.71
C VAL A 29 15.17 38.37 -21.61
N MET A 30 14.29 39.37 -21.69
CA MET A 30 13.26 39.61 -20.67
C MET A 30 12.11 38.60 -20.74
N SER A 31 11.77 38.14 -21.95
CA SER A 31 10.70 37.16 -22.18
C SER A 31 10.86 35.88 -21.35
N PRO A 32 11.98 35.12 -21.44
CA PRO A 32 12.15 33.94 -20.61
C PRO A 32 12.23 34.28 -19.12
N LEU A 33 12.80 35.44 -18.74
CA LEU A 33 12.88 35.88 -17.34
C LEU A 33 11.50 36.13 -16.70
N ILE A 34 10.48 36.47 -17.50
CA ILE A 34 9.10 36.68 -17.05
C ILE A 34 8.25 35.41 -17.23
N ILE A 35 8.44 34.68 -18.33
CA ILE A 35 7.67 33.47 -18.64
C ILE A 35 8.04 32.35 -17.66
N THR A 36 9.33 32.17 -17.35
CA THR A 36 9.77 31.11 -16.42
C THR A 36 9.15 31.21 -15.02
N PRO A 37 9.12 32.36 -14.31
CA PRO A 37 8.45 32.43 -13.02
C PRO A 37 6.93 32.28 -13.14
N LEU A 38 6.32 32.79 -14.22
CA LEU A 38 4.89 32.65 -14.45
C LEU A 38 4.48 31.18 -14.60
N LEU A 39 5.25 30.40 -15.37
CA LEU A 39 5.03 28.95 -15.50
C LEU A 39 5.40 28.21 -14.22
N SER A 40 6.40 28.68 -13.46
CA SER A 40 6.77 28.04 -12.20
C SER A 40 5.71 28.18 -11.12
N LEU A 41 4.80 29.17 -11.21
CA LEU A 41 3.64 29.26 -10.31
C LEU A 41 2.77 27.99 -10.34
N GLY A 42 2.79 27.23 -11.44
CA GLY A 42 2.09 25.95 -11.54
C GLY A 42 2.59 24.91 -10.53
N PHE A 43 3.87 24.97 -10.11
CA PHE A 43 4.43 24.04 -9.13
C PHE A 43 3.83 24.19 -7.74
N TYR A 44 3.22 25.34 -7.40
CA TYR A 44 2.49 25.49 -6.13
C TYR A 44 1.30 24.55 -6.02
N ARG A 45 0.74 24.08 -7.15
CA ARG A 45 -0.36 23.09 -7.15
C ARG A 45 0.12 21.65 -7.18
N LEU A 46 1.43 21.39 -7.28
CA LEU A 46 1.94 20.03 -7.46
C LEU A 46 1.61 19.12 -6.26
N THR A 47 1.63 19.67 -5.04
CA THR A 47 1.28 18.93 -3.81
C THR A 47 -0.18 18.45 -3.79
N ALA A 48 -1.07 19.09 -4.55
CA ALA A 48 -2.45 18.63 -4.69
C ALA A 48 -2.60 17.52 -5.74
N LEU A 49 -1.61 17.31 -6.61
CA LEU A 49 -1.61 16.28 -7.65
C LEU A 49 -0.78 15.05 -7.30
N THR A 50 -0.11 15.02 -6.15
CA THR A 50 0.55 13.82 -5.64
C THR A 50 -0.51 12.83 -5.17
N VAL A 51 -0.89 11.91 -6.06
CA VAL A 51 -1.76 10.79 -5.73
C VAL A 51 -0.89 9.63 -5.23
N ASP A 52 -0.95 9.34 -3.94
CA ASP A 52 -0.18 8.27 -3.29
C ASP A 52 -0.82 6.87 -3.44
N ASP A 53 -1.92 6.76 -4.19
CA ASP A 53 -2.58 5.47 -4.41
C ASP A 53 -1.83 4.66 -5.48
N PRO A 54 -1.18 3.54 -5.11
CA PRO A 54 -0.47 2.70 -6.06
C PRO A 54 -1.42 2.12 -7.13
N PHE A 55 -2.70 1.89 -6.81
CA PHE A 55 -3.64 1.40 -7.81
C PHE A 55 -3.84 2.42 -8.94
N TYR A 56 -3.90 3.71 -8.61
CA TYR A 56 -4.02 4.78 -9.59
C TYR A 56 -2.72 4.99 -10.40
N VAL A 57 -1.56 4.96 -9.74
CA VAL A 57 -0.28 5.27 -10.39
C VAL A 57 0.23 4.13 -11.28
N PHE A 58 0.05 2.88 -10.86
CA PHE A 58 0.66 1.72 -11.54
C PHE A 58 -0.27 0.98 -12.49
N THR A 59 -1.54 1.38 -12.59
CA THR A 59 -2.50 0.71 -13.48
C THR A 59 -3.20 1.71 -14.39
N PRO A 60 -3.53 1.30 -15.63
CA PRO A 60 -4.25 2.18 -16.53
C PRO A 60 -5.66 2.43 -16.01
N VAL A 61 -6.16 3.67 -16.16
CA VAL A 61 -7.48 4.11 -15.69
C VAL A 61 -8.62 3.21 -16.17
N PHE A 62 -8.50 2.63 -17.37
CA PHE A 62 -9.51 1.76 -17.97
C PHE A 62 -9.05 0.30 -18.09
N ALA A 63 -8.41 -0.23 -17.04
CA ALA A 63 -8.06 -1.64 -16.98
C ALA A 63 -9.31 -2.53 -16.80
N ARG A 64 -9.34 -3.71 -17.43
CA ARG A 64 -10.43 -4.69 -17.25
C ARG A 64 -10.60 -5.11 -15.79
N TRP A 65 -9.49 -5.26 -15.06
CA TRP A 65 -9.52 -5.67 -13.66
C TRP A 65 -10.26 -4.66 -12.77
N HIS A 66 -10.27 -3.36 -13.12
CA HIS A 66 -11.05 -2.35 -12.39
C HIS A 66 -12.55 -2.63 -12.47
N GLN A 67 -13.06 -2.96 -13.67
CA GLN A 67 -14.47 -3.30 -13.85
C GLN A 67 -14.85 -4.58 -13.10
N GLU A 68 -13.96 -5.57 -13.11
CA GLU A 68 -14.15 -6.82 -12.37
C GLU A 68 -14.15 -6.54 -10.86
N PHE A 69 -13.19 -5.76 -10.37
CA PHE A 69 -13.08 -5.36 -8.96
C PHE A 69 -14.31 -4.57 -8.50
N ASP A 70 -14.77 -3.58 -9.28
CA ASP A 70 -15.98 -2.81 -8.99
C ASP A 70 -17.23 -3.70 -8.94
N THR A 71 -17.31 -4.68 -9.83
CA THR A 71 -18.38 -5.69 -9.83
C THR A 71 -18.32 -6.56 -8.57
N PHE A 72 -17.13 -7.00 -8.15
CA PHE A 72 -16.97 -7.75 -6.89
C PHE A 72 -17.30 -6.89 -5.67
N ALA A 73 -16.83 -5.65 -5.62
CA ALA A 73 -17.06 -4.74 -4.51
C ALA A 73 -18.55 -4.37 -4.37
N SER A 74 -19.27 -4.26 -5.48
CA SER A 74 -20.73 -3.99 -5.48
C SER A 74 -21.57 -5.22 -5.08
N LEU A 75 -21.19 -6.42 -5.52
CA LEU A 75 -21.92 -7.66 -5.21
C LEU A 75 -21.61 -8.21 -3.81
N TRP A 76 -20.35 -8.12 -3.37
CA TRP A 76 -19.87 -8.58 -2.07
C TRP A 76 -19.16 -7.44 -1.33
N PRO A 77 -19.92 -6.41 -0.88
CA PRO A 77 -19.33 -5.30 -0.15
C PRO A 77 -18.69 -5.78 1.15
N LEU A 78 -17.53 -5.21 1.48
CA LEU A 78 -16.85 -5.49 2.73
C LEU A 78 -17.73 -5.06 3.91
N ASN A 79 -18.18 -6.03 4.71
CA ASN A 79 -18.87 -5.77 5.96
C ASN A 79 -17.88 -5.93 7.11
N GLU A 80 -17.64 -4.84 7.85
CA GLU A 80 -16.66 -4.76 8.94
C GLU A 80 -16.91 -5.75 10.08
N ASN A 81 -18.14 -6.27 10.21
CA ASN A 81 -18.53 -7.25 11.22
C ASN A 81 -18.75 -8.68 10.68
N LYS A 82 -18.50 -8.89 9.38
CA LYS A 82 -18.58 -10.21 8.74
C LYS A 82 -17.30 -10.54 7.97
N PHE A 83 -16.17 -10.03 8.45
CA PHE A 83 -14.90 -10.21 7.80
C PHE A 83 -14.23 -11.51 8.24
N LEU A 84 -13.98 -12.41 7.29
CA LEU A 84 -13.16 -13.60 7.52
C LEU A 84 -11.90 -13.54 6.64
N PRO A 85 -10.70 -13.64 7.23
CA PRO A 85 -9.47 -13.68 6.45
C PRO A 85 -9.50 -14.86 5.47
N GLY A 86 -9.15 -14.59 4.21
CA GLY A 86 -9.15 -15.60 3.13
C GLY A 86 -10.51 -15.88 2.48
N LYS A 87 -11.61 -15.30 2.96
CA LYS A 87 -12.93 -15.37 2.30
C LYS A 87 -13.40 -14.04 1.72
N SER A 88 -12.83 -12.92 2.17
CA SER A 88 -13.12 -11.58 1.66
C SER A 88 -12.24 -11.26 0.45
N PHE A 89 -12.84 -10.65 -0.58
CA PHE A 89 -12.13 -10.23 -1.79
C PHE A 89 -11.39 -8.90 -1.64
N GLU A 90 -11.93 -8.00 -0.81
CA GLU A 90 -11.33 -6.71 -0.54
C GLU A 90 -10.45 -6.80 0.72
N MET A 91 -9.13 -6.79 0.53
CA MET A 91 -8.19 -6.53 1.62
C MET A 91 -7.82 -5.05 1.56
N LYS A 92 -8.27 -4.28 2.55
CA LYS A 92 -7.83 -2.89 2.73
C LYS A 92 -6.39 -2.89 3.26
N ARG A 93 -6.13 -2.07 4.27
CA ARG A 93 -4.80 -1.96 4.88
C ARG A 93 -4.55 -3.19 5.76
N PHE A 94 -3.43 -3.86 5.52
CA PHE A 94 -2.93 -4.94 6.37
C PHE A 94 -1.53 -4.58 6.88
N ILE A 95 -1.20 -5.09 8.06
CA ILE A 95 0.10 -4.88 8.70
C ILE A 95 0.78 -6.24 8.81
N ASN A 96 1.91 -6.40 8.14
CA ASN A 96 2.72 -7.60 8.21
C ASN A 96 3.91 -7.39 9.14
N ILE A 97 4.04 -8.29 10.12
CA ILE A 97 5.14 -8.26 11.08
C ILE A 97 6.00 -9.48 10.81
N LEU A 98 7.22 -9.22 10.35
CA LEU A 98 8.20 -10.28 10.10
C LEU A 98 9.05 -10.48 11.36
N VAL A 99 9.00 -11.69 11.93
CA VAL A 99 9.80 -12.07 13.09
C VAL A 99 10.93 -12.99 12.68
N LYS A 100 12.13 -12.75 13.22
CA LYS A 100 13.32 -13.59 13.03
C LYS A 100 13.89 -13.98 14.39
N ALA A 101 14.32 -15.24 14.52
CA ALA A 101 15.01 -15.72 15.71
C ALA A 101 16.38 -15.04 15.84
N LYS A 102 16.76 -14.60 17.04
CA LYS A 102 18.04 -13.90 17.29
C LYS A 102 19.25 -14.78 16.96
N ASP A 103 19.13 -16.07 17.22
CA ASP A 103 20.08 -17.14 16.94
C ASP A 103 20.06 -17.59 15.46
N GLY A 104 19.17 -17.04 14.62
CA GLY A 104 18.96 -17.48 13.24
C GLY A 104 18.40 -18.91 13.13
N GLY A 105 17.99 -19.49 14.26
CA GLY A 105 17.46 -20.84 14.35
C GLY A 105 15.96 -20.94 14.06
N ASN A 106 15.39 -22.08 14.39
CA ASN A 106 13.98 -22.38 14.19
C ASN A 106 13.08 -21.52 15.11
N LEU A 107 12.07 -20.88 14.54
CA LEU A 107 11.05 -20.09 15.24
C LEU A 107 10.05 -20.94 16.03
N LEU A 108 9.92 -22.23 15.69
CA LEU A 108 8.98 -23.17 16.34
C LEU A 108 9.45 -23.66 17.71
N LYS A 109 10.45 -23.02 18.32
CA LYS A 109 10.83 -23.29 19.71
C LYS A 109 9.78 -22.68 20.63
N ARG A 110 9.42 -23.39 21.70
CA ARG A 110 8.39 -22.94 22.67
C ARG A 110 8.65 -21.54 23.22
N GLN A 111 9.89 -21.27 23.64
CA GLN A 111 10.31 -19.96 24.16
C GLN A 111 10.06 -18.83 23.14
N ILE A 112 10.39 -19.07 21.87
CA ILE A 112 10.22 -18.08 20.81
C ILE A 112 8.74 -17.87 20.50
N LEU A 113 7.94 -18.95 20.42
CA LEU A 113 6.49 -18.80 20.21
C LEU A 113 5.81 -18.07 21.38
N ASP A 114 6.26 -18.27 22.62
CA ASP A 114 5.75 -17.52 23.77
C ASP A 114 6.10 -16.02 23.68
N GLU A 115 7.30 -15.69 23.22
CA GLU A 115 7.70 -14.30 22.94
C GLU A 115 6.90 -13.67 21.79
N ILE A 116 6.68 -14.41 20.70
CA ILE A 116 5.84 -13.97 19.58
C ILE A 116 4.40 -13.69 20.05
N GLN A 117 3.85 -14.55 20.92
CA GLN A 117 2.53 -14.34 21.47
C GLN A 117 2.46 -13.09 22.37
N ARG A 118 3.48 -12.85 23.19
CA ARG A 118 3.58 -11.61 23.99
C ARG A 118 3.67 -10.36 23.11
N LEU A 119 4.46 -10.43 22.04
CA LEU A 119 4.55 -9.34 21.06
C LEU A 119 3.18 -9.08 20.41
N ASN A 120 2.49 -10.13 19.98
CA ASN A 120 1.14 -10.02 19.40
C ASN A 120 0.15 -9.37 20.38
N GLN A 121 0.15 -9.78 21.65
CA GLN A 121 -0.68 -9.15 22.68
C GLN A 121 -0.33 -7.67 22.90
N TRP A 122 0.97 -7.34 22.93
CA TRP A 122 1.40 -5.96 23.09
C TRP A 122 0.90 -5.07 21.93
N ILE A 123 0.97 -5.55 20.70
CA ILE A 123 0.45 -4.84 19.53
C ILE A 123 -1.06 -4.63 19.61
N MET A 124 -1.80 -5.67 19.99
CA MET A 124 -3.27 -5.63 20.03
C MET A 124 -3.82 -4.72 21.14
N PHE A 125 -3.12 -4.61 22.29
CA PHE A 125 -3.68 -3.96 23.47
C PHE A 125 -2.98 -2.66 23.88
N ASN A 126 -1.73 -2.44 23.49
CA ASN A 126 -0.93 -1.33 24.01
C ASN A 126 -0.61 -0.25 22.96
N ILE A 127 -0.59 -0.61 21.67
CA ILE A 127 -0.36 0.36 20.60
C ILE A 127 -1.62 1.20 20.42
N THR A 128 -1.44 2.52 20.47
CA THR A 128 -2.47 3.50 20.16
C THR A 128 -1.98 4.44 19.07
N VAL A 129 -2.87 4.79 18.15
CA VAL A 129 -2.58 5.67 17.02
C VAL A 129 -3.49 6.90 17.12
N PRO A 130 -2.94 8.13 17.19
CA PRO A 130 -3.75 9.33 17.20
C PRO A 130 -4.36 9.59 15.82
N THR A 131 -5.61 10.06 15.78
CA THR A 131 -6.23 10.57 14.55
C THR A 131 -5.48 11.81 14.06
N ALA A 132 -5.55 12.12 12.75
CA ALA A 132 -4.94 13.32 12.16
C ALA A 132 -5.36 14.63 12.88
N ASP A 133 -6.59 14.68 13.39
CA ASP A 133 -7.12 15.81 14.14
C ASP A 133 -6.69 15.83 15.63
N GLY A 134 -5.93 14.83 16.09
CA GLY A 134 -5.44 14.69 17.46
C GLY A 134 -6.51 14.43 18.54
N LYS A 135 -7.78 14.28 18.13
CA LYS A 135 -8.93 14.23 19.05
C LYS A 135 -9.15 12.86 19.70
N TYR A 136 -8.77 11.79 19.02
CA TYR A 136 -9.00 10.42 19.47
C TYR A 136 -7.72 9.60 19.31
N ASN A 137 -7.51 8.67 20.26
CA ASN A 137 -6.49 7.65 20.18
C ASN A 137 -7.17 6.33 19.85
N LEU A 138 -6.91 5.83 18.65
CA LEU A 138 -7.50 4.61 18.13
C LEU A 138 -6.64 3.41 18.55
N THR A 139 -7.28 2.37 19.05
CA THR A 139 -6.64 1.09 19.37
C THR A 139 -6.81 0.09 18.23
N TYR A 140 -6.12 -1.04 18.30
CA TYR A 140 -6.36 -2.14 17.36
C TYR A 140 -7.83 -2.58 17.34
N GLN A 141 -8.51 -2.58 18.50
CA GLN A 141 -9.90 -3.02 18.59
C GLN A 141 -10.88 -2.08 17.89
N ASP A 142 -10.54 -0.80 17.77
CA ASP A 142 -11.37 0.19 17.08
C ASP A 142 -11.19 0.13 15.55
N LEU A 143 -10.03 -0.36 15.08
CA LEU A 143 -9.64 -0.35 13.67
C LEU A 143 -9.76 -1.72 12.99
N CYS A 144 -9.79 -2.80 13.76
CA CYS A 144 -9.78 -4.15 13.23
C CYS A 144 -11.07 -4.43 12.42
N LEU A 145 -10.94 -5.30 11.42
CA LEU A 145 -12.11 -5.97 10.86
C LEU A 145 -12.48 -7.14 11.78
N SER A 146 -13.78 -7.32 11.99
CA SER A 146 -14.34 -8.26 12.95
C SER A 146 -15.28 -9.27 12.28
N TYR A 147 -15.44 -10.40 12.95
CA TYR A 147 -16.47 -11.38 12.66
C TYR A 147 -17.26 -11.62 13.94
N GLU A 148 -18.57 -11.36 13.92
CA GLU A 148 -19.42 -11.47 15.11
C GLU A 148 -18.87 -10.67 16.32
N TRP A 149 -18.38 -9.46 16.05
CA TRP A 149 -17.79 -8.51 17.02
C TRP A 149 -16.46 -8.97 17.64
N VAL A 150 -15.84 -10.01 17.08
CA VAL A 150 -14.50 -10.46 17.49
C VAL A 150 -13.50 -10.04 16.42
N CYS A 151 -12.50 -9.24 16.81
CA CYS A 151 -11.38 -8.91 15.93
C CYS A 151 -10.65 -10.18 15.50
N GLY A 152 -10.28 -10.25 14.22
CA GLY A 152 -9.35 -11.28 13.76
C GLY A 152 -8.05 -11.21 14.56
N ALA A 153 -7.65 -12.35 15.15
CA ALA A 153 -6.39 -12.49 15.86
C ALA A 153 -5.51 -13.54 15.18
N ASN A 154 -4.23 -13.57 15.54
CA ASN A 154 -3.27 -14.55 15.04
C ASN A 154 -3.41 -15.90 15.79
N GLU A 155 -4.56 -16.56 15.63
CA GLU A 155 -4.90 -17.84 16.29
C GLU A 155 -3.93 -18.99 15.93
N HIS A 156 -3.22 -18.87 14.81
CA HIS A 156 -2.20 -19.84 14.42
C HIS A 156 -1.04 -19.92 15.43
N ILE A 157 -0.73 -18.84 16.15
CA ILE A 157 0.35 -18.83 17.15
C ILE A 157 -0.03 -19.73 18.33
N SER A 158 -1.24 -19.57 18.89
CA SER A 158 -1.73 -20.40 19.99
C SER A 158 -1.87 -21.86 19.58
N MET A 159 -2.36 -22.10 18.36
CA MET A 159 -2.47 -23.44 17.80
C MET A 159 -1.09 -24.14 17.65
N LEU A 160 -0.04 -23.42 17.24
CA LEU A 160 1.33 -23.96 17.20
C LEU A 160 1.87 -24.25 18.61
N GLN A 161 1.57 -23.40 19.60
CA GLN A 161 1.95 -23.62 20.99
C GLN A 161 1.29 -24.88 21.56
N GLU A 162 -0.01 -25.09 21.29
CA GLU A 162 -0.73 -26.30 21.71
C GLU A 162 -0.18 -27.56 21.04
N ARG A 163 0.13 -27.50 19.73
CA ARG A 163 0.79 -28.61 19.03
C ARG A 163 2.10 -29.01 19.69
N LEU A 164 2.94 -28.07 20.12
CA LEU A 164 4.19 -28.40 20.81
C LEU A 164 3.96 -29.05 22.19
N LYS A 165 2.90 -28.66 22.89
CA LYS A 165 2.52 -29.28 24.17
C LYS A 165 1.97 -30.70 23.97
N LEU A 166 1.24 -30.95 22.89
CA LEU A 166 0.69 -32.27 22.57
C LEU A 166 1.73 -33.18 21.91
N GLY A 167 2.68 -32.63 21.16
CA GLY A 167 3.74 -33.36 20.47
C GLY A 167 4.65 -34.18 21.40
N THR A 168 4.65 -33.89 22.71
CA THR A 168 5.33 -34.73 23.71
C THR A 168 4.57 -36.02 24.03
N PHE A 169 3.27 -36.08 23.75
CA PHE A 169 2.39 -37.21 24.07
C PHE A 169 1.81 -37.89 22.82
N LEU A 170 1.68 -37.18 21.70
CA LEU A 170 1.06 -37.68 20.48
C LEU A 170 1.69 -37.04 19.23
N GLU A 171 2.12 -37.85 18.27
CA GLU A 171 2.73 -37.37 17.04
C GLU A 171 1.65 -37.01 16.00
N LEU A 172 1.30 -35.73 15.94
CA LEU A 172 0.34 -35.21 14.97
C LEU A 172 1.02 -34.92 13.63
N THR A 173 0.70 -35.73 12.61
CA THR A 173 1.19 -35.61 11.22
C THR A 173 0.58 -34.42 10.48
N TYR A 174 -0.62 -33.97 10.85
CA TYR A 174 -1.26 -32.81 10.24
C TYR A 174 -2.08 -32.01 11.26
N PRO A 175 -2.09 -30.68 11.14
CA PRO A 175 -2.91 -29.84 11.97
C PRO A 175 -4.39 -29.90 11.54
N ARG A 176 -5.30 -30.13 12.49
CA ARG A 176 -6.74 -29.87 12.30
C ARG A 176 -7.07 -28.55 13.02
N ALA A 177 -7.34 -27.49 12.26
CA ALA A 177 -7.82 -26.23 12.81
C ALA A 177 -9.35 -26.15 12.59
N GLY A 178 -10.11 -25.79 13.64
CA GLY A 178 -11.45 -25.23 13.48
C GLY A 178 -12.68 -26.17 13.56
N SER A 179 -12.55 -27.46 13.88
CA SER A 179 -13.74 -28.26 14.23
C SER A 179 -13.98 -28.17 15.73
N LYS A 180 -15.04 -27.46 16.16
CA LYS A 180 -15.61 -27.66 17.51
C LYS A 180 -16.10 -29.11 17.59
N VAL A 181 -15.25 -30.02 18.03
CA VAL A 181 -15.69 -31.35 18.45
C VAL A 181 -16.19 -31.17 19.87
N ASN A 182 -17.51 -31.13 20.03
CA ASN A 182 -18.12 -31.37 21.33
C ASN A 182 -17.73 -32.79 21.73
N LEU A 183 -16.76 -32.92 22.63
CA LEU A 183 -16.45 -34.20 23.26
C LEU A 183 -17.62 -34.56 24.20
N PRO A 184 -18.12 -35.81 24.16
CA PRO A 184 -19.16 -36.29 25.05
C PRO A 184 -18.71 -36.36 26.51
#